data_AF-A0A1J5D300-F1
#
_entry.id   AF-A0A1J5D300-F1
#
_cell.length_a   1.000
_cell.length_b   1.000
_cell.length_c   1.000
_cell.angle_alpha   90.00
_cell.angle_beta   90.00
_cell.angle_gamma   90.00
#
_symmetry.space_group_name_H-M   'P 1'
#
loop_
_entity.id
_entity.type
_entity.pdbx_description
1 polymer ?
#
loop_
_entity_poly.entity_id
_entity_poly.type
_entity_poly.pdbx_seq_one_letter_code
_entity_poly.pdbx_strand_id
1 'polypeptide(L)'
;MNRTILKTGGNHESKLAGARRPIAWRRGSNSLHGLRWSARPLFLSDSAFSIIEVMIAVLIVGATMTPIFFLFSRSTAGTTQTRDEALASGYASELLEFAQLKGYDDPLFPVGENHDFPEIKLKTKAGSEVAVKIESRFSRKLHVRIPPITAPWPYLYKILVVEVSWSPAPGQTRKVSMAGLLSKNKL
;
A
#
# COMPACT_ATOMS: atom_id res chain seq x y z
N MET A 1 46.18 -27.68 25.19
CA MET A 1 47.60 -27.67 24.78
C MET A 1 47.71 -28.20 23.36
N ASN A 2 47.82 -27.32 22.36
CA ASN A 2 48.97 -27.23 21.43
C ASN A 2 48.61 -26.33 20.25
N ARG A 3 49.43 -25.28 20.09
CA ARG A 3 49.48 -24.36 18.94
C ARG A 3 50.19 -25.06 17.78
N THR A 4 49.83 -24.75 16.54
CA THR A 4 50.84 -24.33 15.55
C THR A 4 50.22 -23.38 14.53
N ILE A 5 50.86 -22.21 14.41
CA ILE A 5 50.66 -21.16 13.42
C ILE A 5 51.71 -21.41 12.32
N LEU A 6 51.39 -21.22 11.04
CA LEU A 6 52.33 -20.69 10.05
C LEU A 6 51.62 -20.13 8.82
N LYS A 7 52.30 -19.15 8.23
CA LYS A 7 51.84 -18.01 7.44
C LYS A 7 52.83 -17.87 6.29
N THR A 8 52.36 -17.71 5.05
CA THR A 8 53.07 -17.16 3.86
C THR A 8 52.06 -17.23 2.70
N GLY A 9 51.82 -16.24 1.84
CA GLY A 9 52.65 -15.12 1.35
C GLY A 9 52.97 -15.36 -0.14
N GLY A 10 52.66 -14.40 -1.03
CA GLY A 10 53.07 -14.40 -2.44
C GLY A 10 51.90 -14.39 -3.42
N ASN A 11 51.38 -13.23 -3.87
CA ASN A 11 51.91 -12.35 -4.92
C ASN A 11 52.24 -13.07 -6.25
N HIS A 12 51.36 -12.90 -7.24
CA HIS A 12 51.74 -12.97 -8.65
C HIS A 12 51.07 -11.81 -9.39
N GLU A 13 51.84 -10.71 -9.51
CA GLU A 13 51.75 -9.83 -10.67
C GLU A 13 52.20 -10.64 -11.91
N SER A 14 51.39 -10.61 -12.97
CA SER A 14 51.91 -10.62 -14.32
C SER A 14 51.20 -9.53 -15.11
N LYS A 15 52.03 -8.54 -15.44
CA LYS A 15 51.74 -7.32 -16.18
C LYS A 15 52.06 -7.58 -17.65
N LEU A 16 51.44 -6.76 -18.52
CA LEU A 16 51.76 -6.51 -19.94
C LEU A 16 51.08 -7.49 -20.92
N ALA A 17 50.49 -7.07 -22.04
CA ALA A 17 50.28 -5.77 -22.67
C ALA A 17 49.27 -5.99 -23.81
N GLY A 18 48.47 -5.00 -24.19
CA GLY A 18 47.56 -5.19 -25.33
C GLY A 18 46.62 -4.05 -25.66
N ALA A 19 47.17 -2.94 -26.14
CA ALA A 19 46.54 -2.00 -27.08
C ALA A 19 45.16 -1.39 -26.71
N ARG A 20 45.21 -0.22 -26.05
CA ARG A 20 44.16 0.80 -26.15
C ARG A 20 44.11 1.31 -27.59
N ARG A 21 43.00 1.10 -28.30
CA ARG A 21 42.66 1.89 -29.50
C ARG A 21 41.75 3.05 -29.08
N PRO A 22 42.11 4.31 -29.37
CA PRO A 22 41.22 5.43 -29.17
C PRO A 22 40.09 5.36 -30.21
N ILE A 23 38.86 5.51 -29.73
CA ILE A 23 37.68 5.69 -30.56
C ILE A 23 37.88 6.98 -31.35
N ALA A 24 38.11 6.83 -32.65
CA ALA A 24 38.26 7.91 -33.59
C ALA A 24 36.95 8.71 -33.67
N TRP A 25 37.00 9.96 -33.22
CA TRP A 25 35.98 10.95 -33.50
C TRP A 25 35.93 11.20 -35.01
N ARG A 26 34.93 10.61 -35.67
CA ARG A 26 34.64 10.84 -37.08
C ARG A 26 34.09 12.26 -37.23
N ARG A 27 34.97 13.21 -37.53
CA ARG A 27 34.66 14.58 -37.95
C ARG A 27 33.99 14.52 -39.33
N GLY A 28 32.66 14.41 -39.33
CA GLY A 28 31.83 14.66 -40.51
C GLY A 28 31.78 16.15 -40.80
N SER A 29 32.69 16.61 -41.66
CA SER A 29 32.64 17.92 -42.31
C SER A 29 31.53 17.91 -43.36
N ASN A 30 30.31 18.23 -42.94
CA ASN A 30 29.28 18.66 -43.88
C ASN A 30 29.30 20.18 -43.93
N SER A 31 29.82 20.67 -45.06
CA SER A 31 29.60 22.00 -45.62
C SER A 31 28.11 22.34 -45.54
N LEU A 32 27.73 23.12 -44.53
CA LEU A 32 26.48 23.87 -44.51
C LEU A 32 26.80 25.29 -44.93
N HIS A 33 26.60 25.53 -46.23
CA HIS A 33 26.41 26.87 -46.74
C HIS A 33 25.37 27.60 -45.89
N GLY A 34 25.80 28.70 -45.27
CA GLY A 34 25.00 29.91 -45.14
C GLY A 34 23.65 29.79 -44.43
N LEU A 35 23.65 29.46 -43.14
CA LEU A 35 22.62 29.98 -42.24
C LEU A 35 23.28 30.98 -41.30
N ARG A 36 23.44 32.18 -41.86
CA ARG A 36 23.78 33.40 -41.13
C ARG A 36 22.65 33.64 -40.14
N TRP A 37 22.81 33.16 -38.91
CA TRP A 37 21.98 33.55 -37.78
C TRP A 37 22.17 35.05 -37.59
N SER A 38 21.34 35.86 -38.25
CA SER A 38 21.05 37.19 -37.76
C SER A 38 20.40 36.97 -36.41
N ALA A 39 21.16 37.14 -35.33
CA ALA A 39 20.59 37.49 -34.05
C ALA A 39 19.79 38.77 -34.29
N ARG A 40 18.50 38.60 -34.61
CA ARG A 40 17.56 39.70 -34.51
C ARG A 40 17.59 40.07 -33.04
N PRO A 41 17.84 41.34 -32.69
CA PRO A 41 17.61 41.76 -31.32
C PRO A 41 16.16 41.39 -31.02
N LEU A 42 15.96 40.45 -30.10
CA LEU A 42 14.74 40.40 -29.31
C LEU A 42 14.74 41.75 -28.61
N PHE A 43 14.17 42.74 -29.28
CA PHE A 43 13.62 43.89 -28.61
C PHE A 43 12.69 43.28 -27.56
N LEU A 44 13.20 43.19 -26.33
CA LEU A 44 12.39 43.35 -25.14
C LEU A 44 11.82 44.76 -25.25
N SER A 45 10.86 44.91 -26.15
CA SER A 45 9.94 46.01 -26.10
C SER A 45 9.19 45.82 -24.79
N ASP A 46 9.32 46.78 -23.88
CA ASP A 46 8.40 47.01 -22.76
C ASP A 46 6.99 47.33 -23.33
N SER A 47 6.42 46.38 -24.06
CA SER A 47 5.05 46.41 -24.53
C SER A 47 4.22 45.92 -23.38
N ALA A 48 3.58 46.85 -22.68
CA ALA A 48 2.50 46.52 -21.77
C ALA A 48 1.54 45.55 -22.47
N PHE A 49 1.17 44.47 -21.77
CA PHE A 49 0.23 43.46 -22.27
C PHE A 49 -1.03 44.13 -22.84
N SER A 50 -1.41 43.75 -24.05
CA SER A 50 -2.69 44.21 -24.61
C SER A 50 -3.84 43.64 -23.79
N ILE A 51 -4.85 44.45 -23.47
CA ILE A 51 -6.04 44.04 -22.71
C ILE A 51 -6.68 42.77 -23.31
N ILE A 52 -6.68 42.66 -24.64
CA ILE A 52 -7.21 41.50 -25.36
C ILE A 52 -6.39 40.24 -25.06
N GLU A 53 -5.07 40.35 -24.98
CA GLU A 53 -4.17 39.24 -24.65
C GLU A 53 -4.39 38.76 -23.21
N VAL A 54 -4.60 39.70 -22.28
CA VAL A 54 -4.95 39.37 -20.89
C VAL A 54 -6.30 38.65 -20.82
N MET A 55 -7.31 39.11 -21.56
CA MET A 55 -8.63 38.44 -21.59
C MET A 55 -8.54 37.02 -22.15
N ILE A 56 -7.79 36.80 -23.23
CA ILE A 56 -7.58 35.47 -23.80
C ILE A 56 -6.82 34.58 -22.81
N ALA A 57 -5.78 35.10 -22.15
CA ALA A 57 -5.04 34.37 -21.13
C ALA A 57 -5.93 33.93 -19.96
N VAL A 58 -6.79 34.83 -19.45
CA VAL A 58 -7.74 34.51 -18.37
C VAL A 58 -8.74 33.44 -18.81
N LEU A 59 -9.25 33.49 -20.03
CA LEU A 59 -10.17 32.47 -20.56
C LEU A 59 -9.50 31.10 -20.68
N ILE A 60 -8.25 31.03 -21.15
CA ILE A 60 -7.48 29.79 -21.24
C ILE A 60 -7.22 29.22 -19.84
N VAL A 61 -6.84 30.07 -18.88
CA VAL A 61 -6.61 29.65 -17.48
C VAL A 61 -7.91 29.12 -16.87
N GLY A 62 -9.04 29.79 -17.09
CA GLY A 62 -10.35 29.34 -16.60
C GLY A 62 -10.78 28.01 -17.21
N ALA A 63 -10.64 27.85 -18.53
CA ALA A 63 -10.96 26.62 -19.24
C ALA A 63 -10.09 25.44 -18.77
N THR A 64 -8.80 25.67 -18.53
CA THR A 64 -7.85 24.63 -18.08
C THR A 64 -7.95 24.29 -16.59
N MET A 65 -8.45 25.20 -15.75
CA MET A 65 -8.73 24.95 -14.34
C MET A 65 -9.87 23.95 -14.12
N THR A 66 -10.88 23.96 -14.98
CA THR A 66 -12.07 23.09 -14.86
C THR A 66 -11.72 21.59 -14.72
N PRO A 67 -10.95 20.96 -15.63
CA PRO A 67 -10.58 19.55 -15.48
C PRO A 67 -9.71 19.25 -14.25
N ILE A 68 -8.91 20.23 -13.80
CA ILE A 68 -8.05 20.09 -12.62
C ILE A 68 -8.92 19.94 -11.36
N PHE A 69 -9.95 20.78 -11.21
CA PHE A 69 -10.88 20.66 -10.09
C PHE A 69 -11.64 19.34 -10.08
N PHE A 70 -12.05 18.84 -11.25
CA PHE A 70 -12.68 17.53 -11.37
C PHE A 70 -11.74 16.40 -10.91
N LEU A 71 -10.47 16.44 -11.29
CA LEU A 71 -9.49 15.44 -10.88
C LEU A 71 -9.27 15.46 -9.36
N PHE A 72 -9.12 16.64 -8.76
CA PHE A 72 -8.95 16.75 -7.31
C PHE A 72 -10.17 16.27 -6.52
N SER A 73 -11.39 16.60 -6.96
CA SER A 73 -12.62 16.16 -6.29
C SER A 73 -12.73 14.63 -6.21
N ARG A 74 -12.36 13.92 -7.28
CA ARG A 74 -12.35 12.45 -7.33
C ARG A 74 -11.20 11.84 -6.54
N SER A 75 -10.02 12.48 -6.55
CA SER A 75 -8.85 12.00 -5.82
C SER A 75 -9.06 12.00 -4.31
N THR A 76 -9.72 13.02 -3.77
CA THR A 76 -10.04 13.09 -2.33
C THR A 76 -11.02 11.98 -1.92
N ALA A 77 -12.05 11.73 -2.74
CA ALA A 77 -13.01 10.65 -2.49
C ALA A 77 -12.31 9.28 -2.51
N GLY A 78 -11.42 9.03 -3.48
CA GLY A 78 -10.63 7.79 -3.54
C GLY A 78 -9.72 7.62 -2.32
N THR A 79 -9.04 8.68 -1.87
CA THR A 79 -8.14 8.62 -0.71
C THR A 79 -8.87 8.26 0.58
N THR A 80 -10.04 8.88 0.83
CA THR A 80 -10.87 8.56 2.01
C THR A 80 -11.34 7.12 1.99
N GLN A 81 -11.80 6.65 0.83
CA GLN A 81 -12.23 5.27 0.65
C GLN A 81 -11.09 4.26 0.92
N THR A 82 -9.91 4.47 0.33
CA THR A 82 -8.76 3.59 0.53
C THR A 82 -8.31 3.58 1.99
N ARG A 83 -8.34 4.73 2.67
CA ARG A 83 -8.07 4.82 4.11
C ARG A 83 -9.05 3.96 4.90
N ASP A 84 -10.34 4.04 4.59
CA ASP A 84 -11.37 3.31 5.33
C ASP A 84 -11.27 1.79 5.10
N GLU A 85 -10.96 1.37 3.88
CA GLU A 85 -10.71 -0.03 3.54
C GLU A 85 -9.49 -0.58 4.29
N ALA A 86 -8.42 0.21 4.40
CA ALA A 86 -7.23 -0.17 5.16
C ALA A 86 -7.53 -0.30 6.66
N LEU A 87 -8.29 0.64 7.24
CA LEU A 87 -8.72 0.58 8.64
C LEU A 87 -9.63 -0.62 8.91
N ALA A 88 -10.64 -0.84 8.06
CA ALA A 88 -11.54 -1.99 8.17
C ALA A 88 -10.78 -3.32 8.09
N SER A 89 -9.79 -3.40 7.20
CA SER A 89 -8.92 -4.57 7.09
C SER A 89 -8.08 -4.78 8.35
N GLY A 90 -7.52 -3.72 8.93
CA GLY A 90 -6.81 -3.78 10.20
C GLY A 90 -7.68 -4.31 11.34
N TYR A 91 -8.89 -3.76 11.50
CA TYR A 91 -9.83 -4.22 12.53
C TYR A 91 -10.30 -5.67 12.33
N ALA A 92 -10.41 -6.12 11.08
CA ALA A 92 -10.73 -7.51 10.77
C ALA A 92 -9.59 -8.45 11.17
N SER A 93 -8.35 -8.09 10.81
CA SER A 93 -7.15 -8.84 11.19
C SER A 93 -6.99 -8.94 12.70
N GLU A 94 -7.15 -7.84 13.44
CA GLU A 94 -7.02 -7.82 14.90
C GLU A 94 -8.00 -8.79 15.59
N LEU A 95 -9.26 -8.82 15.15
CA LEU A 95 -10.25 -9.75 15.72
C LEU A 95 -9.96 -11.19 15.31
N LEU A 96 -9.52 -11.41 14.08
CA LEU A 96 -9.18 -12.75 13.61
C LEU A 96 -8.00 -13.33 14.40
N GLU A 97 -6.94 -12.55 14.57
CA GLU A 97 -5.77 -12.92 15.37
C GLU A 97 -6.14 -13.14 16.83
N PHE A 98 -6.96 -12.26 17.41
CA PHE A 98 -7.45 -12.44 18.77
C PHE A 98 -8.23 -13.75 18.94
N ALA A 99 -9.12 -14.07 18.00
CA ALA A 99 -9.88 -15.31 18.03
C ALA A 99 -8.99 -16.54 17.85
N GLN A 100 -7.96 -16.44 17.00
CA GLN A 100 -6.98 -17.52 16.81
C GLN A 100 -6.13 -17.77 18.07
N LEU A 101 -5.74 -16.72 18.79
CA LEU A 101 -4.95 -16.81 20.01
C LEU A 101 -5.69 -17.47 21.19
N LYS A 102 -7.03 -17.35 21.23
CA LYS A 102 -7.86 -17.98 22.26
C LYS A 102 -8.02 -19.48 22.07
N GLY A 103 -7.92 -19.95 20.82
CA GLY A 103 -7.95 -21.36 20.48
C GLY A 103 -9.36 -21.92 20.23
N TYR A 104 -9.40 -23.22 19.93
CA TYR A 104 -10.60 -23.89 19.39
C TYR A 104 -11.76 -24.00 20.39
N ASP A 105 -11.48 -24.25 21.67
CA ASP A 105 -12.49 -24.55 22.70
C ASP A 105 -12.93 -23.32 23.50
N ASP A 106 -12.52 -22.11 23.13
CA ASP A 106 -12.84 -20.91 23.91
C ASP A 106 -14.36 -20.58 23.83
N PRO A 107 -15.05 -20.45 25.00
CA PRO A 107 -16.49 -20.17 25.05
C PRO A 107 -16.87 -18.79 24.51
N LEU A 108 -15.90 -17.89 24.35
CA LEU A 108 -16.12 -16.54 23.82
C LEU A 108 -16.49 -16.56 22.33
N PHE A 109 -16.26 -17.68 21.64
CA PHE A 109 -16.56 -17.88 20.22
C PHE A 109 -17.47 -19.11 20.01
N PRO A 110 -18.74 -19.02 20.42
CA PRO A 110 -19.71 -20.07 20.13
C PRO A 110 -19.94 -20.18 18.62
N VAL A 111 -20.37 -21.35 18.17
CA VAL A 111 -20.75 -21.57 16.77
C VAL A 111 -22.03 -20.77 16.50
N GLY A 112 -22.02 -19.95 15.46
CA GLY A 112 -23.11 -19.03 15.19
C GLY A 112 -22.75 -17.95 14.19
N GLU A 113 -23.73 -17.12 13.85
CA GLU A 113 -23.56 -16.00 12.92
C GLU A 113 -23.78 -14.67 13.64
N ASN A 114 -23.11 -13.62 13.15
CA ASN A 114 -23.33 -12.24 13.59
C ASN A 114 -23.04 -11.97 15.08
N HIS A 115 -21.96 -12.53 15.63
CA HIS A 115 -21.50 -12.13 16.95
C HIS A 115 -20.89 -10.73 16.88
N ASP A 116 -21.53 -9.75 17.49
CA ASP A 116 -21.02 -8.38 17.53
C ASP A 116 -19.87 -8.25 18.54
N PHE A 117 -18.75 -7.66 18.08
CA PHE A 117 -17.57 -7.43 18.90
C PHE A 117 -17.17 -5.95 18.85
N PRO A 118 -17.77 -5.07 19.67
CA PRO A 118 -17.41 -3.65 19.69
C PRO A 118 -16.02 -3.38 20.31
N GLU A 119 -15.53 -4.26 21.18
CA GLU A 119 -14.26 -4.10 21.90
C GLU A 119 -13.56 -5.45 22.07
N ILE A 120 -12.23 -5.47 21.92
CA ILE A 120 -11.39 -6.63 22.29
C ILE A 120 -10.71 -6.34 23.62
N LYS A 121 -10.83 -7.26 24.58
CA LYS A 121 -10.10 -7.17 25.86
C LYS A 121 -8.85 -8.04 25.79
N LEU A 122 -7.69 -7.39 25.69
CA LEU A 122 -6.38 -8.03 25.69
C LEU A 122 -5.80 -8.02 27.11
N LYS A 123 -5.29 -9.16 27.58
CA LYS A 123 -4.51 -9.21 28.82
C LYS A 123 -3.05 -8.94 28.48
N THR A 124 -2.49 -7.90 29.06
CA THR A 124 -1.05 -7.60 28.94
C THR A 124 -0.23 -8.55 29.80
N LYS A 125 1.06 -8.72 29.48
CA LYS A 125 1.99 -9.52 30.28
C LYS A 125 2.10 -9.07 31.74
N ALA A 126 1.77 -7.81 32.03
CA ALA A 126 1.74 -7.24 33.36
C ALA A 126 0.38 -7.46 34.09
N GLY A 127 -0.55 -8.21 33.50
CA GLY A 127 -1.86 -8.52 34.09
C GLY A 127 -2.92 -7.42 33.93
N SER A 128 -2.58 -6.29 33.33
CA SER A 128 -3.54 -5.22 33.02
C SER A 128 -4.36 -5.53 31.77
N GLU A 129 -5.66 -5.26 31.79
CA GLU A 129 -6.55 -5.41 30.64
C GLU A 129 -6.54 -4.13 29.78
N VAL A 130 -6.17 -4.28 28.51
CA VAL A 130 -6.22 -3.22 27.51
C VAL A 130 -7.37 -3.50 26.57
N ALA A 131 -8.25 -2.53 26.45
CA ALA A 131 -9.42 -2.57 25.60
C ALA A 131 -9.10 -1.94 24.23
N VAL A 132 -9.10 -2.75 23.19
CA VAL A 132 -8.94 -2.29 21.80
C VAL A 132 -10.34 -2.00 21.25
N LYS A 133 -10.62 -0.71 21.08
CA LYS A 133 -11.90 -0.21 20.58
C LYS A 133 -11.84 0.06 19.09
N ILE A 134 -12.96 -0.14 18.42
CA ILE A 134 -13.18 0.28 17.04
C ILE A 134 -13.78 1.69 17.00
N GLU A 135 -13.50 2.45 15.94
CA GLU A 135 -14.19 3.71 15.70
C GLU A 135 -15.71 3.49 15.48
N SER A 136 -16.54 4.40 15.98
CA SER A 136 -18.01 4.28 15.99
C SER A 136 -18.68 4.14 14.61
N ARG A 137 -17.95 4.52 13.55
CA ARG A 137 -18.37 4.42 12.14
C ARG A 137 -18.25 3.02 11.55
N PHE A 138 -17.54 2.12 12.22
CA PHE A 138 -17.38 0.72 11.79
C PHE A 138 -18.15 -0.20 12.73
N SER A 139 -18.69 -1.28 12.17
CA SER A 139 -19.31 -2.38 12.92
C SER A 139 -18.55 -3.66 12.61
N ARG A 140 -18.19 -4.40 13.65
CA ARG A 140 -17.40 -5.63 13.56
C ARG A 140 -18.20 -6.83 14.04
N LYS A 141 -18.27 -7.83 13.19
CA LYS A 141 -19.00 -9.08 13.38
C LYS A 141 -18.10 -10.28 13.19
N LEU A 142 -18.35 -11.33 13.95
CA LEU A 142 -17.73 -12.63 13.79
C LEU A 142 -18.79 -13.68 13.50
N HIS A 143 -18.52 -14.50 12.49
CA HIS A 143 -19.28 -15.68 12.16
C HIS A 143 -18.38 -16.90 12.38
N VAL A 144 -18.86 -17.87 13.15
CA VAL A 144 -18.14 -19.09 13.46
C VAL A 144 -18.93 -20.25 12.88
N ARG A 145 -18.36 -20.93 11.88
CA ARG A 145 -19.00 -22.05 11.19
C ARG A 145 -18.21 -23.33 11.40
N ILE A 146 -18.92 -24.43 11.64
CA ILE A 146 -18.35 -25.78 11.61
C ILE A 146 -18.84 -26.45 10.32
N PRO A 147 -17.94 -26.79 9.39
CA PRO A 147 -18.36 -27.45 8.16
C PRO A 147 -18.83 -28.87 8.44
N PRO A 148 -19.87 -29.36 7.74
CA PRO A 148 -20.27 -30.75 7.85
C PRO A 148 -19.16 -31.65 7.29
N ILE A 149 -18.56 -32.48 8.13
CA ILE A 149 -17.52 -33.43 7.72
C ILE A 149 -18.16 -34.79 7.48
N THR A 150 -18.17 -35.24 6.23
CA THR A 150 -18.78 -36.53 5.84
C THR A 150 -17.80 -37.72 5.97
N ALA A 151 -16.50 -37.47 6.08
CA ALA A 151 -15.44 -38.48 6.15
C ALA A 151 -14.78 -38.53 7.53
N PRO A 152 -14.14 -39.66 7.93
CA PRO A 152 -13.42 -39.78 9.20
C PRO A 152 -12.14 -38.92 9.16
N TRP A 153 -12.30 -37.62 9.41
CA TRP A 153 -11.19 -36.67 9.47
C TRP A 153 -10.59 -36.67 10.89
N PRO A 154 -9.26 -36.70 11.05
CA PRO A 154 -8.61 -36.75 12.37
C PRO A 154 -8.66 -35.41 13.13
N TYR A 155 -9.00 -34.32 12.45
CA TYR A 155 -9.08 -32.98 13.04
C TYR A 155 -10.52 -32.48 13.14
N LEU A 156 -10.79 -31.70 14.18
CA LEU A 156 -11.94 -30.81 14.24
C LEU A 156 -11.50 -29.43 13.78
N TYR A 157 -12.33 -28.77 12.95
CA TYR A 157 -12.03 -27.42 12.50
C TYR A 157 -13.25 -26.50 12.56
N LYS A 158 -12.99 -25.24 12.91
CA LYS A 158 -13.93 -24.13 12.92
C LYS A 158 -13.42 -23.11 11.91
N ILE A 159 -14.31 -22.61 11.07
CA ILE A 159 -14.04 -21.49 10.19
C ILE A 159 -14.52 -20.23 10.90
N LEU A 160 -13.58 -19.32 11.12
CA LEU A 160 -13.86 -17.98 11.60
C LEU A 160 -14.00 -17.07 10.38
N VAL A 161 -15.08 -16.33 10.27
CA VAL A 161 -15.26 -15.28 9.27
C VAL A 161 -15.53 -13.98 10.02
N VAL A 162 -14.57 -13.07 9.96
CA VAL A 162 -14.72 -11.72 10.52
C VAL A 162 -15.21 -10.80 9.43
N GLU A 163 -16.28 -10.05 9.70
CA GLU A 163 -16.81 -9.03 8.81
C GLU A 163 -16.75 -7.67 9.49
N VAL A 164 -16.14 -6.69 8.82
CA VAL A 164 -16.16 -5.29 9.23
C VAL A 164 -16.92 -4.49 8.20
N SER A 165 -17.95 -3.79 8.64
CA SER A 165 -18.84 -3.00 7.78
C SER A 165 -18.82 -1.52 8.17
N TRP A 166 -18.94 -0.64 7.18
CA TRP A 166 -19.06 0.80 7.37
C TRP A 166 -19.90 1.44 6.28
N SER A 167 -20.43 2.63 6.56
CA SER A 167 -21.26 3.39 5.62
C SER A 167 -20.56 4.70 5.26
N PRO A 168 -19.82 4.80 4.13
CA PRO A 168 -19.19 6.06 3.71
C PRO A 168 -20.23 7.14 3.33
N ALA A 169 -21.41 6.73 2.88
CA ALA A 169 -22.53 7.60 2.58
C ALA A 169 -23.85 6.93 3.00
N PRO A 170 -24.95 7.69 3.24
CA PRO A 170 -26.26 7.12 3.52
C PRO A 170 -26.69 6.19 2.38
N GLY A 171 -27.10 4.96 2.72
CA GLY A 171 -27.55 3.96 1.75
C GLY A 171 -26.43 3.18 1.03
N GLN A 172 -25.16 3.46 1.30
CA GLN A 172 -24.04 2.66 0.81
C GLN A 172 -23.35 1.97 1.99
N THR A 173 -23.55 0.66 2.14
CA THR A 173 -22.79 -0.15 3.10
C THR A 173 -21.68 -0.88 2.38
N ARG A 174 -20.46 -0.71 2.87
CA ARG A 174 -19.28 -1.45 2.43
C ARG A 174 -18.88 -2.44 3.49
N LYS A 175 -18.22 -3.51 3.07
CA LYS A 175 -17.71 -4.53 3.97
C LYS A 175 -16.39 -5.11 3.51
N VAL A 176 -15.57 -5.48 4.49
CA VAL A 176 -14.38 -6.31 4.32
C VAL A 176 -14.60 -7.56 5.15
N SER A 177 -14.34 -8.72 4.54
CA SER A 177 -14.43 -10.01 5.21
C SER A 177 -13.11 -10.74 5.16
N MET A 178 -12.67 -11.28 6.29
CA MET A 178 -11.49 -12.14 6.39
C MET A 178 -11.88 -13.47 6.99
N ALA A 179 -11.27 -14.55 6.50
CA ALA A 179 -11.52 -15.89 6.98
C ALA A 179 -10.25 -16.50 7.58
N GLY A 180 -10.40 -17.25 8.66
CA GLY A 180 -9.34 -18.04 9.27
C GLY A 180 -9.86 -19.40 9.70
N LEU A 181 -8.92 -20.33 9.90
CA LEU A 181 -9.20 -21.68 10.34
C LEU A 181 -8.64 -21.89 11.75
N LEU A 182 -9.46 -22.45 12.63
CA LEU A 182 -9.04 -23.01 13.91
C LEU A 182 -9.14 -24.52 13.80
N SER A 183 -8.09 -25.24 14.19
CA SER A 183 -8.08 -26.70 14.20
C SER A 183 -7.61 -27.27 15.52
N LYS A 184 -8.21 -28.39 15.93
CA LYS A 184 -7.78 -29.20 17.07
C LYS A 184 -7.73 -30.67 16.65
N ASN A 185 -6.80 -31.43 17.22
CA ASN A 185 -6.75 -32.88 17.03
C ASN A 185 -7.87 -33.56 17.84
N LYS A 186 -8.48 -34.63 17.32
CA LYS A 186 -9.56 -35.37 18.01
C LYS A 186 -9.11 -36.24 19.19
N LEU A 187 -7.80 -36.38 19.40
CA LEU A 187 -7.19 -37.23 20.44
C LEU A 187 -7.68 -36.89 21.85
#